data_AF-A0A951F136-F1
#
_entry.id   AF-A0A951F136-F1
#
_cell.length_a   1.000
_cell.length_b   1.000
_cell.length_c   1.000
_cell.angle_alpha   90.00
_cell.angle_beta   90.00
_cell.angle_gamma   90.00
#
_symmetry.space_group_name_H-M   'P 1'
#
loop_
_entity.id
_entity.type
_entity.pdbx_description
1 polymer ?
#
loop_
_entity_poly.entity_id
_entity_poly.type
_entity_poly.pdbx_seq_one_letter_code
_entity_poly.pdbx_strand_id
1 'polypeptide(L)'
;MKLFHTLGAIGLLAFAAVSPAAVIADSMRVHVPFAFVLAGQDFAPGDYVVQETDSGIVTVQGSGKAALALSFPLASAPGIAPGLRFARSDRKAYLVGIQRDEMSRAIPYRAPVQHRLTISRQ
;
A
#
# COMPACT_ATOMS: atom_id res chain seq x y z
N MET A 1 -37.85 -59.28 -23.48
CA MET A 1 -37.37 -58.90 -22.13
C MET A 1 -35.93 -58.44 -22.23
N LYS A 2 -35.62 -57.27 -21.62
CA LYS A 2 -34.29 -56.77 -21.22
C LYS A 2 -33.37 -56.29 -22.37
N LEU A 3 -32.69 -55.15 -22.35
CA LEU A 3 -32.62 -54.00 -21.44
C LEU A 3 -31.75 -52.96 -22.21
N PHE A 4 -32.31 -51.87 -22.73
CA PHE A 4 -31.49 -50.78 -23.26
C PHE A 4 -31.19 -49.83 -22.10
N HIS A 5 -29.99 -49.92 -21.54
CA HIS A 5 -29.47 -49.01 -20.52
C HIS A 5 -28.01 -48.73 -20.85
N THR A 6 -27.73 -47.64 -21.55
CA THR A 6 -26.42 -46.98 -21.50
C THR A 6 -26.46 -45.70 -22.32
N LEU A 7 -26.24 -44.56 -21.66
CA LEU A 7 -25.48 -43.38 -22.13
C LEU A 7 -25.87 -42.16 -21.26
N GLY A 8 -25.59 -42.28 -19.96
CA GLY A 8 -25.46 -41.13 -19.07
C GLY A 8 -23.97 -40.83 -18.91
N ALA A 9 -23.40 -40.08 -19.83
CA ALA A 9 -22.05 -39.54 -19.71
C ALA A 9 -22.16 -38.01 -19.59
N ILE A 10 -22.64 -37.56 -18.42
CA ILE A 10 -22.55 -36.15 -18.04
C ILE A 10 -21.11 -35.93 -17.60
N GLY A 11 -20.30 -35.41 -18.52
CA GLY A 11 -18.94 -34.98 -18.24
C GLY A 11 -18.96 -33.87 -17.20
N LEU A 12 -18.47 -34.19 -16.00
CA LEU A 12 -18.10 -33.21 -14.99
C LEU A 12 -16.98 -32.34 -15.58
N LEU A 13 -17.33 -31.11 -15.96
CA LEU A 13 -16.37 -30.02 -16.18
C LEU A 13 -15.60 -29.82 -14.88
N ALA A 14 -14.40 -30.39 -14.81
CA ALA A 14 -13.42 -30.05 -13.80
C ALA A 14 -13.03 -28.58 -14.02
N PHE A 15 -13.67 -27.68 -13.27
CA PHE A 15 -13.16 -26.34 -13.07
C PHE A 15 -11.80 -26.49 -12.39
N ALA A 16 -10.72 -26.43 -13.17
CA ALA A 16 -9.40 -26.20 -12.65
C ALA A 16 -9.47 -24.86 -11.89
N ALA A 17 -9.48 -24.93 -10.57
CA ALA A 17 -9.35 -23.77 -9.71
C ALA A 17 -7.99 -23.15 -10.04
N VAL A 18 -7.99 -22.12 -10.89
CA VAL A 18 -6.84 -21.26 -11.08
C VAL A 18 -6.70 -20.47 -9.79
N SER A 19 -5.96 -21.01 -8.82
CA SER A 19 -5.58 -20.24 -7.64
C SER A 19 -4.84 -19.01 -8.14
N PRO A 20 -5.31 -17.77 -7.86
CA PRO A 20 -4.54 -16.59 -8.20
C PRO A 20 -3.18 -16.72 -7.50
N ALA A 21 -2.11 -16.53 -8.25
CA ALA A 21 -0.77 -16.45 -7.69
C ALA A 21 -0.82 -15.41 -6.58
N ALA A 22 -0.61 -15.85 -5.34
CA ALA A 22 -0.52 -14.96 -4.21
C ALA A 22 0.71 -14.09 -4.45
N VAL A 23 0.48 -12.84 -4.86
CA VAL A 23 1.51 -11.81 -4.76
C VAL A 23 1.84 -11.75 -3.28
N ILE A 24 3.07 -12.13 -2.92
CA ILE A 24 3.57 -12.05 -1.55
C ILE A 24 3.77 -10.55 -1.27
N ALA A 25 2.67 -9.85 -1.05
CA ALA A 25 2.70 -8.48 -0.58
C ALA A 25 3.07 -8.55 0.90
N ASP A 26 4.30 -8.17 1.22
CA ASP A 26 4.74 -8.15 2.60
C ASP A 26 3.94 -7.08 3.35
N SER A 27 3.29 -7.46 4.44
CA SER A 27 2.32 -6.63 5.14
C SER A 27 2.76 -6.37 6.59
N MET A 28 2.66 -5.12 7.03
CA MET A 28 3.00 -4.70 8.38
C MET A 28 1.80 -4.00 9.01
N ARG A 29 1.50 -4.34 10.26
CA ARG A 29 0.53 -3.60 11.08
C ARG A 29 1.27 -2.59 11.93
N VAL A 30 0.81 -1.34 11.92
CA VAL A 30 1.42 -0.25 12.70
C VAL A 30 0.35 0.59 13.35
N HIS A 31 0.59 0.98 14.60
CA HIS A 31 -0.18 1.99 15.30
C HIS A 31 0.47 3.36 15.11
N VAL A 32 -0.28 4.36 14.65
CA VAL A 32 0.19 5.74 14.46
C VAL A 32 -0.58 6.68 15.40
N PRO A 33 0.08 7.29 16.41
CA PRO A 33 -0.61 8.08 17.43
C PRO A 33 -0.86 9.55 17.03
N PHE A 34 -0.70 9.90 15.75
CA PHE A 34 -0.89 11.27 15.24
C PHE A 34 -1.44 11.24 13.81
N ALA A 35 -2.03 12.37 13.38
CA ALA A 35 -2.49 12.53 12.00
C ALA A 35 -1.30 12.71 11.04
N PHE A 36 -1.39 12.11 9.86
CA PHE A 36 -0.33 12.17 8.84
C PHE A 36 -0.89 12.28 7.42
N VAL A 37 -0.02 12.59 6.48
CA VAL A 37 -0.33 12.75 5.06
C VAL A 37 0.37 11.67 4.25
N LEU A 38 -0.36 11.04 3.35
CA LEU A 38 0.19 10.14 2.33
C LEU A 38 -0.52 10.40 1.01
N ALA A 39 0.26 10.55 -0.07
CA ALA A 39 -0.28 10.84 -1.41
C ALA A 39 -1.27 12.02 -1.44
N GLY A 40 -1.01 13.04 -0.61
CA GLY A 40 -1.88 14.22 -0.47
C GLY A 40 -3.14 14.02 0.37
N GLN A 41 -3.40 12.82 0.88
CA GLN A 41 -4.56 12.53 1.73
C GLN A 41 -4.18 12.59 3.22
N ASP A 42 -5.05 13.21 4.01
CA ASP A 42 -4.93 13.25 5.47
C ASP A 42 -5.53 11.96 6.11
N PHE A 43 -4.71 11.32 6.95
CA PHE A 43 -5.02 10.15 7.76
C PHE A 43 -5.11 10.55 9.24
N ALA A 44 -6.09 9.99 9.95
CA ALA A 44 -6.25 10.19 11.39
C ALA A 44 -5.23 9.35 12.20
N PRO A 45 -5.05 9.59 13.50
CA PRO A 45 -4.41 8.62 14.38
C PRO A 45 -5.16 7.28 14.35
N GLY A 46 -4.44 6.16 14.44
CA GLY A 46 -5.05 4.84 14.49
C GLY A 46 -4.15 3.70 14.00
N ASP A 47 -4.77 2.55 13.79
CA ASP A 47 -4.10 1.34 13.31
C ASP A 47 -4.19 1.23 11.80
N TYR A 48 -3.04 0.91 11.19
CA TYR A 48 -2.87 0.85 9.76
C TYR A 48 -2.22 -0.46 9.34
N VAL A 49 -2.67 -0.98 8.21
CA VAL A 49 -2.00 -2.04 7.46
C VAL A 49 -1.24 -1.39 6.33
N VAL A 50 0.07 -1.63 6.30
CA VAL A 50 0.97 -1.16 5.25
C VAL A 50 1.41 -2.37 4.45
N GLN A 51 1.02 -2.41 3.18
CA GLN A 51 1.43 -3.45 2.25
C GLN A 51 2.41 -2.88 1.26
N GLU A 52 3.43 -3.66 0.95
CA GLU A 52 4.43 -3.33 -0.04
C GLU A 52 4.44 -4.40 -1.11
N THR A 53 4.57 -3.98 -2.36
CA THR A 53 4.79 -4.89 -3.49
C THR A 53 6.21 -4.76 -4.01
N ASP A 54 6.71 -5.82 -4.65
CA ASP A 54 8.01 -5.79 -5.32
C ASP A 54 8.11 -4.70 -6.40
N SER A 55 6.97 -4.33 -6.99
CA SER A 55 6.85 -3.23 -7.96
C SER A 55 7.04 -1.83 -7.36
N GLY A 56 7.29 -1.73 -6.05
CA GLY A 56 7.51 -0.47 -5.36
C GLY A 56 6.23 0.31 -5.07
N ILE A 57 5.09 -0.36 -5.05
CA ILE A 57 3.83 0.25 -4.61
C ILE A 57 3.68 0.01 -3.11
N VAL A 58 3.38 1.08 -2.39
CA VAL A 58 3.01 1.06 -0.99
C VAL A 58 1.53 1.34 -0.88
N THR A 59 0.80 0.42 -0.25
CA THR A 59 -0.61 0.59 0.12
C THR A 59 -0.69 0.82 1.62
N VAL A 60 -1.37 1.87 2.05
CA VAL A 60 -1.71 2.10 3.46
C VAL A 60 -3.21 2.10 3.61
N GLN A 61 -3.72 1.23 4.48
CA GLN A 61 -5.15 1.08 4.75
C GLN A 61 -5.44 1.12 6.25
N GLY A 62 -6.43 1.91 6.66
CA GLY A 62 -6.86 2.01 8.05
C GLY A 62 -7.86 3.15 8.25
N SER A 63 -8.62 3.10 9.34
CA SER A 63 -9.62 4.12 9.69
C SER A 63 -10.61 4.43 8.54
N GLY A 64 -11.03 3.40 7.80
CA GLY A 64 -11.97 3.52 6.67
C GLY A 64 -11.38 4.16 5.40
N LYS A 65 -10.06 4.37 5.33
CA LYS A 65 -9.37 4.96 4.18
C LYS A 65 -8.29 4.03 3.65
N ALA A 66 -7.95 4.22 2.37
CA ALA A 66 -6.79 3.60 1.75
C ALA A 66 -6.10 4.61 0.80
N ALA A 67 -4.77 4.60 0.78
CA ALA A 67 -3.99 5.34 -0.19
C ALA A 67 -2.87 4.47 -0.76
N LEU A 68 -2.49 4.78 -2.00
CA LEU A 68 -1.40 4.16 -2.72
C LEU A 68 -0.32 5.21 -2.96
N ALA A 69 0.94 4.84 -2.77
CA ALA A 69 2.08 5.66 -3.11
C ALA A 69 3.13 4.84 -3.84
N LEU A 70 3.80 5.49 -4.80
CA LEU A 70 5.01 4.94 -5.38
C LEU A 70 6.16 5.11 -4.38
N SER A 71 7.06 4.14 -4.37
CA SER A 71 8.21 4.12 -3.51
C SER A 71 9.44 3.62 -4.26
N PHE A 72 10.61 3.98 -3.78
CA PHE A 72 11.88 3.56 -4.35
C PHE A 72 12.78 3.01 -3.23
N PRO A 73 13.60 2.00 -3.54
CA PRO A 73 14.50 1.40 -2.54
C PRO A 73 15.53 2.42 -2.04
N LEU A 74 15.81 2.35 -0.75
CA LEU A 74 16.93 3.02 -0.08
C LEU A 74 17.85 1.99 0.54
N ALA A 75 19.13 2.32 0.67
CA ALA A 75 20.04 1.55 1.49
C ALA A 75 19.52 1.49 2.94
N SER A 76 19.36 0.28 3.46
CA SER A 76 19.00 0.06 4.85
C SER A 76 20.21 0.37 5.73
N ALA A 77 19.97 1.11 6.82
CA ALA A 77 20.96 1.24 7.86
C ALA A 77 20.80 0.07 8.84
N PRO A 78 21.87 -0.72 9.09
CA PRO A 78 21.79 -1.83 10.03
C PRO A 78 21.43 -1.34 11.44
N GLY A 79 20.58 -2.09 12.13
CA GLY A 79 20.15 -1.79 13.50
C GLY A 79 18.97 -0.82 13.65
N ILE A 80 18.33 -0.40 12.55
CA ILE A 80 17.07 0.35 12.62
C ILE A 80 15.89 -0.63 12.68
N ALA A 81 15.04 -0.48 13.69
CA ALA A 81 13.84 -1.29 13.84
C ALA A 81 12.84 -1.07 12.69
N PRO A 82 12.08 -2.10 12.30
CA PRO A 82 11.00 -1.96 11.33
C PRO A 82 9.98 -0.90 11.76
N GLY A 83 9.49 -0.13 10.80
CA GLY A 83 8.50 0.92 11.08
C GLY A 83 8.30 1.91 9.95
N LEU A 84 7.51 2.94 10.25
CA LEU A 84 7.22 4.03 9.31
C LEU A 84 8.09 5.25 9.63
N ARG A 85 8.55 5.92 8.58
CA ARG A 85 9.34 7.15 8.68
C ARG A 85 8.50 8.33 8.26
N PHE A 86 8.49 9.36 9.09
CA PHE A 86 7.72 10.58 8.86
C PHE A 86 8.63 11.80 8.77
N ALA A 87 8.34 12.72 7.84
CA ALA A 87 8.92 14.06 7.81
C ALA A 87 7.87 15.09 8.23
N ARG A 88 8.29 16.19 8.86
CA ARG A 88 7.40 17.25 9.30
C ARG A 88 7.56 18.49 8.40
N SER A 89 6.46 19.01 7.86
CA SER A 89 6.38 20.30 7.15
C SER A 89 5.07 20.98 7.49
N ASP A 90 5.05 22.29 7.70
CA ASP A 90 3.82 23.08 7.88
C ASP A 90 2.84 22.51 8.92
N ARG A 91 3.37 22.02 10.05
CA ARG A 91 2.63 21.35 11.14
C ARG A 91 1.98 20.01 10.77
N LYS A 92 2.22 19.48 9.57
CA LYS A 92 1.78 18.16 9.13
C LYS A 92 2.94 17.16 9.16
N ALA A 93 2.62 15.91 9.50
CA ALA A 93 3.53 14.78 9.34
C ALA A 93 3.24 14.11 7.99
N TYR A 94 4.26 13.84 7.19
CA TYR A 94 4.17 13.19 5.89
C TYR A 94 4.81 11.82 6.01
N LEU A 95 4.15 10.77 5.52
CA LEU A 95 4.79 9.47 5.39
C LEU A 95 5.81 9.52 4.26
N VAL A 96 7.09 9.36 4.60
CA VAL A 96 8.21 9.52 3.66
C VAL A 96 9.03 8.26 3.48
N GLY A 97 8.72 7.21 4.22
CA GLY A 97 9.36 5.92 4.01
C GLY A 97 8.88 4.82 4.92
N ILE A 98 9.32 3.62 4.58
CA ILE A 98 9.08 2.38 5.31
C ILE A 98 10.45 1.77 5.56
N GLN A 99 10.69 1.35 6.79
CA GLN A 99 11.84 0.55 7.17
C GLN A 99 11.38 -0.87 7.47
N ARG A 100 12.04 -1.85 6.88
CA ARG A 100 12.03 -3.26 7.28
C ARG A 100 13.46 -3.75 7.43
N ASP A 101 13.62 -4.92 8.06
CA ASP A 101 14.89 -5.54 8.46
C ASP A 101 16.04 -5.22 7.50
N GLU A 102 15.97 -5.71 6.27
CA GLU A 102 17.03 -5.53 5.26
C GLU A 102 16.67 -4.53 4.17
N MET A 103 15.42 -4.05 4.11
CA MET A 103 14.97 -3.16 3.05
C MET A 103 14.30 -1.88 3.59
N SER A 104 14.79 -0.74 3.10
CA SER A 104 14.20 0.57 3.32
C SER A 104 13.61 1.07 2.00
N ARG A 105 12.48 1.76 2.06
CA ARG A 105 11.91 2.46 0.92
C ARG A 105 11.61 3.90 1.28
N ALA A 106 11.85 4.81 0.34
CA ALA A 106 11.35 6.17 0.45
C ALA A 106 10.10 6.36 -0.39
N ILE A 107 9.21 7.18 0.13
CA ILE A 107 7.98 7.63 -0.51
C ILE A 107 8.19 9.10 -0.82
N PRO A 108 8.13 9.52 -2.09
CA PRO A 108 8.24 10.92 -2.45
C PRO A 108 7.05 11.67 -1.88
N TYR A 109 7.33 12.76 -1.19
CA TYR A 109 6.33 13.71 -0.77
C TYR A 109 6.69 15.07 -1.38
N ARG A 110 5.68 15.78 -1.89
CA ARG A 110 5.84 17.19 -2.25
C ARG A 110 5.34 18.01 -1.07
N ALA A 111 6.23 18.80 -0.47
CA ALA A 111 5.78 19.90 0.37
C ALA A 111 4.93 20.84 -0.51
N PRO A 112 3.80 21.37 0.01
CA PRO A 112 2.98 22.30 -0.76
C PRO A 112 3.82 23.53 -1.13
N VAL A 113 4.08 23.71 -2.42
CA VAL A 113 4.71 24.93 -2.95
C VAL A 113 3.61 25.99 -3.00
N GLN A 114 3.73 27.04 -2.19
CA GLN A 114 2.81 28.18 -2.28
C GLN A 114 3.07 28.93 -3.60
N HIS A 115 2.24 28.69 -4.61
CA HIS A 115 2.23 29.52 -5.81
C HIS A 115 1.39 30.77 -5.53
N ARG A 116 2.06 31.92 -5.32
CA ARG A 116 1.39 33.22 -5.26
C ARG A 116 1.05 33.66 -6.68
N LEU A 117 -0.23 33.62 -7.04
CA LEU A 117 -0.72 34.24 -8.26
C LEU A 117 -0.85 35.75 -8.02
N THR A 118 -0.07 36.54 -8.73
CA THR A 118 -0.20 38.00 -8.73
C THR A 118 -1.12 38.39 -9.89
N ILE A 119 -2.31 38.90 -9.58
CA ILE A 119 -3.20 39.46 -10.60
C ILE A 119 -2.74 40.90 -10.87
N SER A 120 -2.15 41.15 -12.04
CA SER A 120 -1.94 42.53 -12.52
C SER A 120 -3.23 43.03 -13.16
N ARG A 121 -3.81 44.12 -12.64
CA ARG A 121 -4.82 44.88 -13.38
C ARG A 121 -4.10 45.68 -14.46
N GLN A 122 -4.46 45.48 -15.72
CA GLN A 122 -4.16 46.40 -16.81
C GLN A 122 -5.26 47.46 -16.89
#